data_AF-A0A2E3NKB7-F1
#
_entry.id   AF-A0A2E3NKB7-F1
#
_cell.length_a   1.000
_cell.length_b   1.000
_cell.length_c   1.000
_cell.angle_alpha   90.00
_cell.angle_beta   90.00
_cell.angle_gamma   90.00
#
_symmetry.space_group_name_H-M   'P 1'
#
loop_
_entity.id
_entity.type
_entity.pdbx_description
1 polymer ?
#
loop_
_entity_poly.entity_id
_entity_poly.type
_entity_poly.pdbx_seq_one_letter_code
_entity_poly.pdbx_strand_id
1 'polypeptide(L)'
;MTKHDNKRSPSFSSAVVIVATIAGFLVLAVLGAESPSTAAEGETPLEIVYPDYPPAPADQTEAEAATKTAGCVTCHTKSDEATMHPQRSVVLGCTDCHGGDAAAVTGNYDPGSPEFLDAKARAHVPPAMPETWKNRRNEERTYALLNLESPEYVRFVNPSDYRVADEACGACHGTIIEKAKRSIMATGAMLWGGGSYNNGIVPFKRYILGEAYTREGKPAAIQGRFQVTREQSDMGVMQMALPLPAWETVPPADIFRIFERGGRNINSFFPETGIPNPEEEPGKPDVRASFRGPGTGNRVSIPVLNIHKTRLNDPNMWFMGTKDQPGDFRSSGCAGCHVVYANDREWYSAGSYAKYGNRGQTQTVDPMIANLTNEKGEKEWGHPIKHAFSRAIPTSQCMNCHMHQPNMFLNSYLGYTMWDYESDAPLMWPEEQQYPNFSEQLAVMERNPEEAAYKGKWADVEFLAEVHTEVNPETKDTKFADYHGHGWNFRAIFKRSRDGTLLDAAGNAIPEGLSNKEKFDRAVHMRDIHAEIGMQCADCHFADDAHGNGELHGEVAAEVNIRCRDCHGTADEYATLKTSGPASPPDGRDLSRLRNADNRKRFEWRGGKLYQRLLLPPHDEFQVTQVKDTVTP
;
A
#
# COMPACT_ATOMS: atom_id res chain seq x y z
N MET A 1 -52.25 79.53 15.93
CA MET A 1 -52.76 79.36 17.29
C MET A 1 -51.92 78.32 18.00
N THR A 2 -51.38 78.74 19.16
CA THR A 2 -50.97 77.93 20.33
C THR A 2 -49.99 76.77 20.14
N LYS A 3 -48.75 77.05 20.62
CA LYS A 3 -47.78 76.10 21.18
C LYS A 3 -48.45 75.12 22.14
N HIS A 4 -48.01 73.87 22.11
CA HIS A 4 -47.84 73.08 23.32
C HIS A 4 -46.55 72.27 23.25
N ASP A 5 -45.57 72.72 24.04
CA ASP A 5 -44.42 71.95 24.47
C ASP A 5 -44.88 70.72 25.25
N ASN A 6 -44.29 69.55 24.96
CA ASN A 6 -44.28 68.44 25.91
C ASN A 6 -42.94 67.69 25.81
N LYS A 7 -41.96 68.20 26.54
CA LYS A 7 -40.74 67.46 26.89
C LYS A 7 -41.13 66.31 27.82
N ARG A 8 -40.98 65.06 27.37
CA ARG A 8 -40.84 63.91 28.26
C ARG A 8 -39.38 63.45 28.24
N SER A 9 -38.64 63.84 29.26
CA SER A 9 -37.38 63.19 29.64
C SER A 9 -37.68 61.75 30.08
N PRO A 10 -36.97 60.73 29.58
CA PRO A 10 -37.09 59.38 30.13
C PRO A 10 -36.62 59.41 31.59
N SER A 11 -37.34 58.70 32.47
CA SER A 11 -36.97 58.62 33.88
C SER A 11 -35.60 57.94 34.02
N PHE A 12 -34.85 58.34 35.03
CA PHE A 12 -33.51 57.82 35.33
C PHE A 12 -33.52 56.27 35.44
N SER A 13 -34.63 55.67 35.85
CA SER A 13 -34.83 54.22 35.91
C SER A 13 -34.86 53.53 34.54
N SER A 14 -35.39 54.18 33.49
CA SER A 14 -35.42 53.60 32.14
C SER A 14 -34.04 53.59 31.47
N ALA A 15 -33.21 54.60 31.75
CA ALA A 15 -31.84 54.66 31.25
C ALA A 15 -30.94 53.61 31.93
N VAL A 16 -31.12 53.37 33.24
CA VAL A 16 -30.35 52.36 33.98
C VAL A 16 -30.69 50.93 33.52
N VAL A 17 -31.95 50.63 33.23
CA VAL A 17 -32.35 49.31 32.72
C VAL A 17 -31.82 49.08 31.30
N ILE A 18 -31.85 50.08 30.42
CA ILE A 18 -31.31 49.96 29.05
C ILE A 18 -29.78 49.78 29.08
N VAL A 19 -29.06 50.53 29.92
CA VAL A 19 -27.60 50.37 30.06
C VAL A 19 -27.23 49.03 30.68
N ALA A 20 -27.98 48.54 31.68
CA ALA A 20 -27.76 47.22 32.28
C ALA A 20 -28.07 46.07 31.31
N THR A 21 -29.08 46.24 30.44
CA THR A 21 -29.43 45.24 29.42
C THR A 21 -28.41 45.22 28.29
N ILE A 22 -27.95 46.39 27.83
CA ILE A 22 -26.88 46.50 26.82
C ILE A 22 -25.54 45.99 27.37
N ALA A 23 -25.21 46.30 28.63
CA ALA A 23 -24.02 45.77 29.29
C ALA A 23 -24.13 44.25 29.51
N GLY A 24 -25.31 43.72 29.86
CA GLY A 24 -25.56 42.28 29.97
C GLY A 24 -25.44 41.55 28.64
N PHE A 25 -25.93 42.13 27.54
CA PHE A 25 -25.77 41.58 26.19
C PHE A 25 -24.34 41.71 25.66
N LEU A 26 -23.60 42.78 25.99
CA LEU A 26 -22.18 42.91 25.65
C LEU A 26 -21.31 41.94 26.46
N VAL A 27 -21.63 41.70 27.73
CA VAL A 27 -20.91 40.71 28.55
C VAL A 27 -21.22 39.28 28.09
N LEU A 28 -22.47 38.97 27.70
CA LEU A 28 -22.77 37.67 27.06
C LEU A 28 -22.13 37.51 25.67
N ALA A 29 -22.02 38.60 24.88
CA ALA A 29 -21.36 38.56 23.58
C ALA A 29 -19.83 38.42 23.69
N VAL A 30 -19.21 38.99 24.74
CA VAL A 30 -17.78 38.83 25.02
C VAL A 30 -17.48 37.46 25.67
N LEU A 31 -18.37 36.94 26.52
CA LEU A 31 -18.23 35.60 27.11
C LEU A 31 -18.61 34.46 26.16
N GLY A 32 -19.36 34.73 25.09
CA GLY A 32 -19.69 33.77 24.04
C GLY A 32 -18.73 33.76 22.84
N ALA A 33 -17.84 34.74 22.73
CA ALA A 33 -16.92 34.91 21.59
C ALA A 33 -15.54 34.24 21.77
N GLU A 34 -15.26 33.66 22.94
CA GLU A 34 -14.00 32.96 23.23
C GLU A 34 -14.19 31.46 23.48
N SER A 35 -15.09 30.82 22.73
CA SER A 35 -14.82 29.42 22.39
C SER A 35 -13.89 29.48 21.19
N PRO A 36 -12.56 29.29 21.33
CA PRO A 36 -11.76 28.97 20.17
C PRO A 36 -12.40 27.70 19.60
N SER A 37 -13.06 27.82 18.46
CA SER A 37 -13.28 26.70 17.58
C SER A 37 -11.88 26.27 17.16
N THR A 38 -11.18 25.53 18.02
CA THR A 38 -10.06 24.73 17.62
C THR A 38 -10.67 23.72 16.67
N ALA A 39 -10.63 24.03 15.37
CA ALA A 39 -10.50 22.94 14.41
C ALA A 39 -9.42 22.04 14.98
N ALA A 40 -9.68 20.74 15.08
CA ALA A 40 -8.70 19.80 15.58
C ALA A 40 -7.49 19.82 14.63
N GLU A 41 -6.57 20.76 14.83
CA GLU A 41 -5.27 20.75 14.19
C GLU A 41 -4.56 19.55 14.81
N GLY A 42 -4.28 18.55 13.97
CA GLY A 42 -3.46 17.41 14.38
C GLY A 42 -2.07 17.87 14.81
N GLU A 43 -1.24 16.92 15.25
CA GLU A 43 0.17 17.18 15.52
C GLU A 43 0.83 17.89 14.34
N THR A 44 1.74 18.83 14.64
CA THR A 44 2.56 19.51 13.63
C THR A 44 3.99 19.01 13.73
N PRO A 45 4.71 18.83 12.60
CA PRO A 45 6.08 18.34 12.64
C PRO A 45 6.98 19.23 13.48
N LEU A 46 7.69 18.64 14.43
CA LEU A 46 8.68 19.31 15.26
C LEU A 46 9.90 19.73 14.43
N GLU A 47 10.38 20.96 14.63
CA GLU A 47 11.65 21.41 14.07
C GLU A 47 12.82 20.82 14.86
N ILE A 48 13.25 19.63 14.47
CA ILE A 48 14.39 18.92 15.08
C ILE A 48 15.65 19.13 14.23
N VAL A 49 16.76 19.47 14.90
CA VAL A 49 18.08 19.52 14.25
C VAL A 49 18.72 18.14 14.36
N TYR A 50 18.81 17.44 13.23
CA TYR A 50 19.44 16.14 13.14
C TYR A 50 20.95 16.25 12.87
N PRO A 51 21.77 15.33 13.40
CA PRO A 51 23.14 15.14 12.93
C PRO A 51 23.21 14.83 11.44
N ASP A 52 24.34 15.15 10.81
CA ASP A 52 24.59 14.73 9.43
C ASP A 52 24.85 13.21 9.38
N TYR A 53 24.04 12.50 8.60
CA TYR A 53 24.18 11.07 8.38
C TYR A 53 24.69 10.83 6.95
N PRO A 54 26.01 10.59 6.77
CA PRO A 54 26.57 10.48 5.43
C PRO A 54 25.92 9.34 4.64
N PRO A 55 25.81 9.46 3.30
CA PRO A 55 25.37 8.37 2.45
C PRO A 55 26.22 7.10 2.65
N ALA A 56 25.60 5.94 2.47
CA ALA A 56 26.29 4.66 2.52
C ALA A 56 27.43 4.64 1.48
N PRO A 57 28.65 4.24 1.87
CA PRO A 57 29.78 4.21 0.96
C PRO A 57 29.64 3.07 -0.05
N ALA A 58 30.25 3.23 -1.24
CA ALA A 58 30.35 2.15 -2.22
C ALA A 58 31.23 1.00 -1.71
N ASP A 59 32.28 1.35 -0.96
CA ASP A 59 33.24 0.44 -0.37
C ASP A 59 33.79 0.99 0.96
N GLN A 60 34.10 0.08 1.88
CA GLN A 60 34.80 0.38 3.12
C GLN A 60 35.39 -0.90 3.71
N THR A 61 36.26 -0.77 4.71
CA THR A 61 36.84 -1.88 5.45
C THR A 61 35.87 -2.43 6.50
N GLU A 62 36.07 -3.69 6.90
CA GLU A 62 35.28 -4.30 8.00
C GLU A 62 35.43 -3.53 9.32
N ALA A 63 36.60 -2.93 9.57
CA ALA A 63 36.86 -2.14 10.77
C ALA A 63 36.02 -0.86 10.83
N GLU A 64 35.87 -0.16 9.69
CA GLU A 64 35.02 1.02 9.56
C GLU A 64 33.54 0.65 9.75
N ALA A 65 33.07 -0.41 9.09
CA ALA A 65 31.72 -0.93 9.27
C ALA A 65 31.44 -1.35 10.72
N ALA A 66 32.41 -1.96 11.40
CA ALA A 66 32.29 -2.33 12.81
C ALA A 66 32.17 -1.10 13.72
N THR A 67 32.92 -0.03 13.46
CA THR A 67 32.76 1.24 14.20
C THR A 67 31.37 1.82 14.02
N LYS A 68 30.84 1.77 12.79
CA LYS A 68 29.48 2.22 12.44
C LYS A 68 28.35 1.29 12.92
N THR A 69 28.69 0.23 13.65
CA THR A 69 27.78 -0.80 14.18
C THR A 69 27.88 -0.93 15.70
N ALA A 70 28.99 -0.47 16.29
CA ALA A 70 29.43 -0.83 17.63
C ALA A 70 28.37 -0.62 18.72
N GLY A 71 27.71 0.54 18.72
CA GLY A 71 26.64 0.88 19.68
C GLY A 71 25.37 0.08 19.46
N CYS A 72 24.96 -0.08 18.19
CA CYS A 72 23.73 -0.76 17.81
C CYS A 72 23.68 -2.20 18.36
N VAL A 73 24.79 -2.93 18.24
CA VAL A 73 24.88 -4.34 18.68
C VAL A 73 24.98 -4.51 20.19
N THR A 74 25.03 -3.42 20.98
CA THR A 74 24.90 -3.51 22.43
C THR A 74 23.45 -3.77 22.87
N CYS A 75 22.47 -3.26 22.12
CA CYS A 75 21.06 -3.67 22.23
C CYS A 75 20.78 -4.90 21.34
N HIS A 76 21.08 -4.74 20.05
CA HIS A 76 20.76 -5.68 18.97
C HIS A 76 21.87 -6.73 18.84
N THR A 77 22.06 -7.50 19.91
CA THR A 77 23.21 -8.42 20.08
C THR A 77 23.27 -9.57 19.06
N LYS A 78 22.18 -9.79 18.32
CA LYS A 78 22.09 -10.76 17.22
C LYS A 78 21.34 -10.11 16.05
N SER A 79 21.72 -10.45 14.84
CA SER A 79 21.05 -10.01 13.60
C SER A 79 20.94 -11.17 12.63
N ASP A 80 19.88 -11.19 11.82
CA ASP A 80 19.64 -12.23 10.82
C ASP A 80 20.69 -12.19 9.71
N GLU A 81 20.98 -10.99 9.22
CA GLU A 81 22.04 -10.70 8.26
C GLU A 81 22.62 -9.32 8.57
N ALA A 82 23.93 -9.26 8.86
CA ALA A 82 24.59 -8.05 9.35
C ALA A 82 24.38 -6.81 8.45
N THR A 83 24.31 -7.02 7.13
CA THR A 83 24.12 -5.96 6.14
C THR A 83 22.80 -6.09 5.38
N MET A 84 21.88 -6.98 5.82
CA MET A 84 20.72 -7.49 5.07
C MET A 84 21.04 -8.23 3.77
N HIS A 85 22.24 -8.10 3.21
CA HIS A 85 22.67 -8.78 2.00
C HIS A 85 23.15 -10.20 2.38
N PRO A 86 22.58 -11.27 1.79
CA PRO A 86 23.11 -12.61 2.00
C PRO A 86 24.54 -12.79 1.45
N GLN A 87 24.93 -11.93 0.49
CA GLN A 87 26.25 -11.93 -0.11
C GLN A 87 27.28 -11.29 0.82
N ARG A 88 28.28 -12.06 1.25
CA ARG A 88 29.31 -11.62 2.20
C ARG A 88 30.31 -10.59 1.66
N SER A 89 30.22 -10.22 0.38
CA SER A 89 31.06 -9.19 -0.23
C SER A 89 30.61 -7.77 0.09
N VAL A 90 29.41 -7.58 0.64
CA VAL A 90 28.90 -6.26 1.02
C VAL A 90 29.30 -5.96 2.45
N VAL A 91 30.08 -4.90 2.64
CA VAL A 91 30.62 -4.46 3.94
C VAL A 91 29.98 -3.12 4.31
N LEU A 92 28.96 -3.17 5.17
CA LEU A 92 28.20 -2.01 5.65
C LEU A 92 28.01 -2.13 7.16
N GLY A 93 28.04 -1.00 7.87
CA GLY A 93 27.61 -0.91 9.26
C GLY A 93 26.13 -0.53 9.37
N CYS A 94 25.54 -0.73 10.55
CA CYS A 94 24.12 -0.41 10.78
C CYS A 94 23.78 1.04 10.41
N THR A 95 24.63 1.98 10.83
CA THR A 95 24.41 3.41 10.61
C THR A 95 24.69 3.88 9.18
N ASP A 96 25.36 3.08 8.33
CA ASP A 96 25.48 3.41 6.90
C ASP A 96 24.12 3.42 6.21
N CYS A 97 23.24 2.47 6.56
CA CYS A 97 21.89 2.42 6.03
C CYS A 97 20.95 3.33 6.81
N HIS A 98 20.92 3.18 8.14
CA HIS A 98 19.88 3.76 8.99
C HIS A 98 20.20 5.15 9.56
N GLY A 99 21.46 5.61 9.52
CA GLY A 99 21.89 6.74 10.34
C GLY A 99 21.84 6.38 11.84
N GLY A 100 21.58 7.36 12.71
CA GLY A 100 21.63 7.20 14.17
C GLY A 100 23.04 7.30 14.75
N ASP A 101 23.17 7.06 16.06
CA ASP A 101 24.45 7.19 16.78
C ASP A 101 25.08 5.81 17.07
N ALA A 102 26.11 5.46 16.30
CA ALA A 102 26.87 4.22 16.49
C ALA A 102 27.74 4.21 17.76
N ALA A 103 27.94 5.35 18.44
CA ALA A 103 28.71 5.44 19.67
C ALA A 103 27.82 5.27 20.92
N ALA A 104 26.50 5.31 20.77
CA ALA A 104 25.56 5.11 21.88
C ALA A 104 25.53 3.63 22.29
N VAL A 105 26.03 3.34 23.50
CA VAL A 105 26.13 1.99 24.07
C VAL A 105 25.23 1.84 25.29
N THR A 106 24.65 0.66 25.49
CA THR A 106 23.77 0.37 26.64
C THR A 106 24.50 -0.03 27.91
N GLY A 107 25.84 -0.08 27.94
CA GLY A 107 26.54 -0.79 29.01
C GLY A 107 25.98 -2.20 29.22
N ASN A 108 26.15 -2.78 30.41
CA ASN A 108 25.43 -4.00 30.82
C ASN A 108 24.11 -3.65 31.52
N TYR A 109 23.38 -2.61 31.07
CA TYR A 109 22.12 -2.20 31.71
C TYR A 109 20.98 -3.14 31.34
N ASP A 110 20.08 -3.39 32.30
CA ASP A 110 18.89 -4.20 32.08
C ASP A 110 17.93 -3.51 31.10
N PRO A 111 17.30 -4.23 30.15
CA PRO A 111 16.29 -3.66 29.27
C PRO A 111 15.19 -2.94 30.04
N GLY A 112 14.98 -1.66 29.71
CA GLY A 112 13.98 -0.80 30.37
C GLY A 112 14.48 0.00 31.57
N SER A 113 15.74 -0.17 32.00
CA SER A 113 16.33 0.73 33.00
C SER A 113 16.42 2.16 32.45
N PRO A 114 16.43 3.20 33.32
CA PRO A 114 16.60 4.59 32.87
C PRO A 114 17.82 4.79 31.97
N GLU A 115 18.94 4.14 32.30
CA GLU A 115 20.19 4.21 31.53
C GLU A 115 20.07 3.50 30.17
N PHE A 116 19.36 2.37 30.11
CA PHE A 116 19.05 1.71 28.85
C PHE A 116 18.19 2.60 27.95
N LEU A 117 17.16 3.24 28.51
CA LEU A 117 16.25 4.12 27.76
C LEU A 117 16.97 5.38 27.26
N ASP A 118 17.89 5.93 28.05
CA ASP A 118 18.74 7.06 27.68
C ASP A 118 19.73 6.69 26.56
N ALA A 119 20.39 5.52 26.66
CA ALA A 119 21.24 5.00 25.59
C ALA A 119 20.44 4.79 24.28
N LYS A 120 19.25 4.19 24.37
CA LYS A 120 18.33 4.02 23.23
C LYS A 120 17.93 5.36 22.63
N ALA A 121 17.60 6.35 23.45
CA ALA A 121 17.19 7.68 22.99
C ALA A 121 18.31 8.42 22.26
N ARG A 122 19.58 8.22 22.65
CA ARG A 122 20.74 8.72 21.89
C ARG A 122 20.98 7.96 20.59
N ALA A 123 20.87 6.64 20.63
CA ALA A 123 21.13 5.78 19.47
C ALA A 123 20.12 6.00 18.33
N HIS A 124 18.84 6.11 18.68
CA HIS A 124 17.74 6.19 17.73
C HIS A 124 17.51 7.62 17.24
N VAL A 125 17.13 7.74 15.97
CA VAL A 125 16.66 9.01 15.41
C VAL A 125 15.23 9.29 15.92
N PRO A 126 14.94 10.47 16.51
CA PRO A 126 13.60 10.81 16.95
C PRO A 126 12.70 11.23 15.77
N PRO A 127 11.41 10.86 15.76
CA PRO A 127 10.47 11.36 14.76
C PRO A 127 10.16 12.84 14.99
N ALA A 128 9.85 13.55 13.91
CA ALA A 128 9.27 14.88 13.93
C ALA A 128 7.80 14.86 14.37
N MET A 129 7.13 13.70 14.26
CA MET A 129 5.73 13.49 14.65
C MET A 129 5.58 12.46 15.80
N PRO A 130 6.16 12.69 17.00
CA PRO A 130 6.21 11.70 18.08
C PRO A 130 4.85 11.28 18.66
N GLU A 131 3.81 12.11 18.61
CA GLU A 131 2.46 11.75 19.09
C GLU A 131 1.74 10.82 18.11
N THR A 132 1.99 11.00 16.82
CA THR A 132 1.45 10.15 15.74
C THR A 132 2.22 8.84 15.64
N TRP A 133 3.54 8.85 15.78
CA TRP A 133 4.40 7.64 15.82
C TRP A 133 4.40 6.96 17.19
N LYS A 134 3.23 6.48 17.63
CA LYS A 134 3.03 5.77 18.90
C LYS A 134 3.86 4.49 18.96
N ASN A 135 3.84 3.73 17.88
CA ASN A 135 4.45 2.40 17.80
C ASN A 135 5.80 2.40 17.07
N ARG A 136 6.41 3.57 16.79
CA ARG A 136 7.76 3.92 16.22
C ARG A 136 8.40 2.96 15.19
N ARG A 137 8.46 1.66 15.50
CA ARG A 137 8.97 0.55 14.68
C ARG A 137 7.90 -0.18 13.85
N ASN A 138 6.63 -0.08 14.23
CA ASN A 138 5.54 -0.86 13.63
C ASN A 138 4.21 -0.09 13.63
N GLU A 139 4.27 1.17 13.22
CA GLU A 139 3.05 1.97 13.10
C GLU A 139 2.14 1.42 12.01
N GLU A 140 0.87 1.29 12.35
CA GLU A 140 -0.19 0.92 11.43
C GLU A 140 -0.72 2.18 10.74
N ARG A 141 -1.32 2.01 9.55
CA ARG A 141 -2.08 3.06 8.88
C ARG A 141 -1.29 4.38 8.72
N THR A 142 -0.01 4.25 8.37
CA THR A 142 0.86 5.43 8.19
C THR A 142 0.43 6.32 7.03
N TYR A 143 -0.27 5.79 6.02
CA TYR A 143 -0.79 6.56 4.87
C TYR A 143 0.22 7.58 4.33
N ALA A 144 -0.05 8.89 4.45
CA ALA A 144 0.81 9.97 4.00
C ALA A 144 1.78 10.51 5.08
N LEU A 145 1.83 9.90 6.27
CA LEU A 145 2.65 10.34 7.40
C LEU A 145 4.13 10.48 7.03
N LEU A 146 4.65 9.60 6.17
CA LEU A 146 6.02 9.67 5.68
C LEU A 146 6.36 10.99 4.95
N ASN A 147 5.36 11.70 4.42
CA ASN A 147 5.57 13.02 3.81
C ASN A 147 5.68 14.16 4.83
N LEU A 148 5.19 13.95 6.05
CA LEU A 148 5.25 14.93 7.14
C LEU A 148 6.49 14.71 8.03
N GLU A 149 7.23 13.64 7.76
CA GLU A 149 8.32 13.17 8.60
C GLU A 149 9.68 13.64 8.07
N SER A 150 10.67 13.69 8.96
CA SER A 150 12.04 14.00 8.59
C SER A 150 12.64 12.89 7.70
N PRO A 151 13.41 13.23 6.65
CA PRO A 151 14.13 12.24 5.86
C PRO A 151 15.04 11.36 6.72
N GLU A 152 15.62 11.93 7.78
CA GLU A 152 16.50 11.24 8.71
C GLU A 152 15.75 10.14 9.48
N TYR A 153 14.53 10.42 9.96
CA TYR A 153 13.71 9.40 10.61
C TYR A 153 13.16 8.37 9.60
N VAL A 154 12.73 8.80 8.41
CA VAL A 154 12.31 7.89 7.34
C VAL A 154 13.43 6.91 7.00
N ARG A 155 14.68 7.39 6.86
CA ARG A 155 15.87 6.56 6.63
C ARG A 155 16.14 5.61 7.80
N PHE A 156 15.96 6.08 9.03
CA PHE A 156 16.15 5.26 10.22
C PHE A 156 15.17 4.08 10.29
N VAL A 157 13.89 4.28 9.99
CA VAL A 157 12.88 3.21 10.06
C VAL A 157 12.78 2.38 8.78
N ASN A 158 13.05 2.97 7.61
CA ASN A 158 13.07 2.29 6.33
C ASN A 158 14.09 2.94 5.36
N PRO A 159 15.35 2.49 5.35
CA PRO A 159 16.38 3.04 4.46
C PRO A 159 16.12 2.78 2.97
N SER A 160 15.15 1.90 2.64
CA SER A 160 14.80 1.57 1.27
C SER A 160 13.67 2.41 0.67
N ASP A 161 13.05 3.31 1.47
CA ASP A 161 12.03 4.23 0.98
C ASP A 161 12.60 5.13 -0.11
N TYR A 162 11.84 5.38 -1.18
CA TYR A 162 12.32 6.14 -2.32
C TYR A 162 12.72 7.58 -1.99
N ARG A 163 12.26 8.18 -0.88
CA ARG A 163 12.73 9.51 -0.44
C ARG A 163 14.21 9.51 -0.07
N VAL A 164 14.74 8.38 0.41
CA VAL A 164 16.06 8.29 1.05
C VAL A 164 16.93 7.13 0.52
N ALA A 165 16.40 6.29 -0.37
CA ALA A 165 17.12 5.15 -0.94
C ALA A 165 18.41 5.55 -1.68
N ASP A 166 18.48 6.76 -2.24
CA ASP A 166 19.71 7.25 -2.86
C ASP A 166 20.85 7.40 -1.83
N GLU A 167 20.54 7.73 -0.58
CA GLU A 167 21.53 7.85 0.49
C GLU A 167 21.96 6.48 1.01
N ALA A 168 21.01 5.58 1.26
CA ALA A 168 21.30 4.29 1.88
C ALA A 168 21.77 3.21 0.88
N CYS A 169 21.41 3.34 -0.40
CA CYS A 169 21.62 2.31 -1.41
C CYS A 169 22.23 2.85 -2.72
N GLY A 170 22.21 4.17 -2.95
CA GLY A 170 22.51 4.78 -4.25
C GLY A 170 23.93 4.55 -4.75
N ALA A 171 24.92 4.43 -3.85
CA ALA A 171 26.30 4.17 -4.21
C ALA A 171 26.48 2.87 -5.02
N CYS A 172 25.65 1.85 -4.76
CA CYS A 172 25.69 0.55 -5.44
C CYS A 172 24.49 0.31 -6.38
N HIS A 173 23.33 0.90 -6.07
CA HIS A 173 22.05 0.60 -6.74
C HIS A 173 21.41 1.80 -7.45
N GLY A 174 22.11 2.93 -7.59
CA GLY A 174 21.55 4.18 -8.13
C GLY A 174 20.77 4.03 -9.44
N THR A 175 21.23 3.22 -10.40
CA THR A 175 20.50 2.97 -11.65
C THR A 175 19.16 2.25 -11.44
N ILE A 176 19.09 1.29 -10.51
CA ILE A 176 17.84 0.57 -10.23
C ILE A 176 16.87 1.49 -9.48
N ILE A 177 17.37 2.31 -8.55
CA ILE A 177 16.56 3.31 -7.83
C ILE A 177 15.95 4.31 -8.83
N GLU A 178 16.75 4.79 -9.77
CA GLU A 178 16.35 5.72 -10.83
C GLU A 178 15.21 5.16 -11.71
N LYS A 179 15.28 3.86 -12.02
CA LYS A 179 14.22 3.14 -12.75
C LYS A 179 12.99 2.94 -11.89
N ALA A 180 13.17 2.45 -10.66
CA ALA A 180 12.09 2.10 -9.74
C ALA A 180 11.19 3.31 -9.45
N LYS A 181 11.79 4.48 -9.21
CA LYS A 181 11.06 5.76 -9.03
C LYS A 181 10.21 6.17 -10.24
N ARG A 182 10.53 5.68 -11.46
CA ARG A 182 9.78 5.95 -12.69
C ARG A 182 8.76 4.87 -13.05
N SER A 183 8.83 3.71 -12.41
CA SER A 183 7.89 2.62 -12.68
C SER A 183 6.44 3.03 -12.36
N ILE A 184 5.48 2.35 -12.97
CA ILE A 184 4.06 2.59 -12.66
C ILE A 184 3.69 2.19 -11.23
N MET A 185 4.45 1.30 -10.59
CA MET A 185 4.27 0.95 -9.17
C MET A 185 4.69 2.08 -8.23
N ALA A 186 5.61 2.95 -8.66
CA ALA A 186 5.94 4.16 -7.93
C ALA A 186 4.97 5.29 -8.27
N THR A 187 4.69 5.48 -9.56
CA THR A 187 3.96 6.68 -10.02
C THR A 187 2.45 6.54 -9.96
N GLY A 188 1.90 5.33 -9.89
CA GLY A 188 0.46 5.08 -9.95
C GLY A 188 -0.21 5.68 -11.20
N ALA A 189 0.54 5.95 -12.27
CA ALA A 189 0.09 6.82 -13.36
C ALA A 189 -1.22 6.37 -14.03
N MET A 190 -1.51 5.07 -14.03
CA MET A 190 -2.78 4.51 -14.52
C MET A 190 -3.98 4.99 -13.68
N LEU A 191 -3.86 5.01 -12.35
CA LEU A 191 -4.90 5.52 -11.45
C LEU A 191 -5.11 7.01 -11.67
N TRP A 192 -4.03 7.78 -11.54
CA TRP A 192 -4.10 9.24 -11.53
C TRP A 192 -4.50 9.78 -12.90
N GLY A 193 -3.98 9.18 -13.96
CA GLY A 193 -4.32 9.51 -15.35
C GLY A 193 -5.71 9.02 -15.76
N GLY A 194 -6.00 7.74 -15.55
CA GLY A 194 -7.27 7.12 -15.94
C GLY A 194 -8.45 7.69 -15.16
N GLY A 195 -8.31 7.84 -13.84
CA GLY A 195 -9.30 8.47 -12.98
C GLY A 195 -9.58 9.91 -13.40
N SER A 196 -8.53 10.68 -13.72
CA SER A 196 -8.68 12.06 -14.17
C SER A 196 -9.33 12.19 -15.56
N TYR A 197 -8.92 11.36 -16.51
CA TYR A 197 -9.48 11.37 -17.87
C TYR A 197 -10.95 10.92 -17.88
N ASN A 198 -11.29 9.81 -17.20
CA ASN A 198 -12.64 9.26 -17.17
C ASN A 198 -13.66 10.20 -16.51
N ASN A 199 -13.20 11.05 -15.59
CA ASN A 199 -14.03 12.05 -14.91
C ASN A 199 -13.94 13.46 -15.54
N GLY A 200 -13.30 13.59 -16.71
CA GLY A 200 -13.21 14.85 -17.45
C GLY A 200 -12.31 15.91 -16.82
N ILE A 201 -11.54 15.59 -15.77
CA ILE A 201 -10.62 16.50 -15.09
C ILE A 201 -9.54 16.98 -16.07
N VAL A 202 -9.09 16.09 -16.94
CA VAL A 202 -8.12 16.39 -18.00
C VAL A 202 -8.65 15.91 -19.37
N PRO A 203 -8.44 16.69 -20.45
CA PRO A 203 -9.00 16.36 -21.77
C PRO A 203 -8.11 15.42 -22.61
N PHE A 204 -7.04 14.86 -22.04
CA PHE A 204 -6.06 14.06 -22.76
C PHE A 204 -6.09 12.59 -22.35
N LYS A 205 -6.10 11.70 -23.35
CA LYS A 205 -6.00 10.23 -23.17
C LYS A 205 -4.60 9.77 -22.76
N ARG A 206 -3.56 10.49 -23.21
CA ARG A 206 -2.18 10.24 -22.78
C ARG A 206 -1.98 10.90 -21.43
N TYR A 207 -1.81 10.08 -20.41
CA TYR A 207 -1.71 10.56 -19.03
C TYR A 207 -0.47 11.44 -18.85
N ILE A 208 -0.59 12.44 -17.99
CA ILE A 208 0.54 13.26 -17.52
C ILE A 208 0.53 13.37 -16.01
N LEU A 209 -0.35 12.64 -15.32
CA LEU A 209 -0.56 12.71 -13.89
C LEU A 209 -0.03 11.43 -13.25
N GLY A 210 0.60 11.58 -12.11
CA GLY A 210 1.15 10.50 -11.30
C GLY A 210 1.54 11.01 -9.92
N GLU A 211 2.21 10.14 -9.17
CA GLU A 211 2.66 10.42 -7.82
C GLU A 211 4.19 10.32 -7.72
N ALA A 212 4.78 11.29 -7.03
CA ALA A 212 6.18 11.24 -6.63
C ALA A 212 6.42 12.23 -5.49
N TYR A 213 7.49 12.01 -4.73
CA TYR A 213 7.87 12.88 -3.63
C TYR A 213 9.36 13.25 -3.69
N THR A 214 9.68 14.46 -3.24
CA THR A 214 11.07 14.84 -2.95
C THR A 214 11.55 14.13 -1.69
N ARG A 215 12.85 14.26 -1.40
CA ARG A 215 13.44 13.80 -0.15
C ARG A 215 12.64 14.30 1.06
N GLU A 216 12.24 15.58 1.05
CA GLU A 216 11.47 16.26 2.10
C GLU A 216 9.96 15.99 2.05
N GLY A 217 9.51 14.95 1.34
CA GLY A 217 8.09 14.56 1.31
C GLY A 217 7.18 15.49 0.49
N LYS A 218 7.73 16.45 -0.27
CA LYS A 218 6.92 17.36 -1.09
C LYS A 218 6.49 16.67 -2.39
N PRO A 219 5.25 16.86 -2.87
CA PRO A 219 4.83 16.35 -4.17
C PRO A 219 5.77 16.83 -5.28
N ALA A 220 6.21 15.92 -6.14
CA ALA A 220 7.21 16.18 -7.16
C ALA A 220 6.70 15.81 -8.55
N ALA A 221 7.16 16.56 -9.55
CA ALA A 221 7.06 16.14 -10.94
C ALA A 221 8.25 15.25 -11.29
N ILE A 222 8.02 14.16 -12.02
CA ILE A 222 9.10 13.34 -12.59
C ILE A 222 9.16 13.61 -14.10
N GLN A 223 10.35 13.90 -14.60
CA GLN A 223 10.60 14.08 -16.02
C GLN A 223 11.24 12.82 -16.62
N GLY A 224 10.87 12.54 -17.87
CA GLY A 224 11.57 11.61 -18.72
C GLY A 224 13.03 12.01 -18.87
N ARG A 225 13.93 11.03 -18.87
CA ARG A 225 15.38 11.25 -18.88
C ARG A 225 15.86 12.03 -20.10
N PHE A 226 15.19 11.83 -21.22
CA PHE A 226 15.45 12.50 -22.49
C PHE A 226 14.13 13.01 -23.07
N GLN A 227 14.23 13.82 -24.12
CA GLN A 227 13.05 14.17 -24.91
C GLN A 227 12.49 12.90 -25.54
N VAL A 228 11.24 12.57 -25.21
CA VAL A 228 10.54 11.40 -25.73
C VAL A 228 10.30 11.59 -27.22
N THR A 229 10.75 10.61 -28.03
CA THR A 229 10.55 10.62 -29.48
C THR A 229 9.09 10.34 -29.84
N ARG A 230 8.72 10.55 -31.11
CA ARG A 230 7.37 10.23 -31.57
C ARG A 230 7.08 8.73 -31.43
N GLU A 231 8.05 7.89 -31.77
CA GLU A 231 7.97 6.43 -31.70
C GLU A 231 7.78 5.96 -30.26
N GLN A 232 8.58 6.47 -29.32
CA GLN A 232 8.42 6.16 -27.88
C GLN A 232 7.05 6.60 -27.37
N SER A 233 6.59 7.79 -27.75
CA SER A 233 5.28 8.29 -27.35
C SER A 233 4.13 7.47 -27.93
N ASP A 234 4.28 6.95 -29.14
CA ASP A 234 3.31 6.04 -29.78
C ASP A 234 3.31 4.64 -29.11
N MET A 235 4.38 4.28 -28.40
CA MET A 235 4.46 3.11 -27.52
C MET A 235 3.96 3.35 -26.09
N GLY A 236 3.45 4.55 -25.78
CA GLY A 236 2.88 4.88 -24.47
C GLY A 236 3.83 5.53 -23.48
N VAL A 237 5.07 5.86 -23.89
CA VAL A 237 6.04 6.55 -23.04
C VAL A 237 5.64 8.01 -22.82
N MET A 238 5.68 8.44 -21.57
CA MET A 238 5.33 9.79 -21.12
C MET A 238 6.57 10.68 -20.99
N GLN A 239 6.45 11.95 -21.39
CA GLN A 239 7.52 12.93 -21.17
C GLN A 239 7.65 13.32 -19.70
N MET A 240 6.56 13.29 -18.95
CA MET A 240 6.53 13.68 -17.54
C MET A 240 5.30 13.11 -16.83
N ALA A 241 5.43 12.93 -15.52
CA ALA A 241 4.34 12.72 -14.59
C ALA A 241 4.31 13.90 -13.61
N LEU A 242 3.18 14.59 -13.54
CA LEU A 242 2.90 15.72 -12.66
C LEU A 242 2.11 15.23 -11.45
N PRO A 243 2.36 15.81 -10.25
CA PRO A 243 1.50 15.56 -9.12
C PRO A 243 0.08 16.07 -9.42
N LEU A 244 -0.92 15.47 -8.79
CA LEU A 244 -2.28 16.00 -8.88
C LEU A 244 -2.31 17.46 -8.38
N PRO A 245 -3.07 18.33 -9.07
CA PRO A 245 -3.34 19.67 -8.54
C PRO A 245 -4.15 19.59 -7.23
N ALA A 246 -3.97 20.60 -6.39
CA ALA A 246 -4.78 20.79 -5.18
C ALA A 246 -6.26 20.94 -5.55
N TRP A 247 -7.13 20.12 -4.98
CA TRP A 247 -8.54 20.01 -5.36
C TRP A 247 -9.34 21.31 -5.19
N GLU A 248 -8.89 22.17 -4.27
CA GLU A 248 -9.43 23.50 -3.96
C GLU A 248 -9.23 24.49 -5.13
N THR A 249 -8.21 24.24 -5.95
CA THR A 249 -7.81 25.12 -7.06
C THR A 249 -8.31 24.64 -8.42
N VAL A 250 -8.92 23.45 -8.48
CA VAL A 250 -9.36 22.82 -9.73
C VAL A 250 -10.86 23.06 -9.93
N PRO A 251 -11.26 23.72 -11.04
CA PRO A 251 -12.67 23.85 -11.36
C PRO A 251 -13.30 22.46 -11.60
N PRO A 252 -14.55 22.24 -11.16
CA PRO A 252 -15.23 20.97 -11.39
C PRO A 252 -15.45 20.78 -12.88
N ALA A 253 -14.99 19.63 -13.38
CA ALA A 253 -15.21 19.21 -14.76
C ALA A 253 -16.44 18.27 -14.90
N ASP A 254 -16.98 17.78 -13.79
CA ASP A 254 -18.10 16.85 -13.78
C ASP A 254 -19.44 17.54 -14.00
N ILE A 255 -20.01 17.34 -15.19
CA ILE A 255 -21.31 17.85 -15.62
C ILE A 255 -22.51 17.10 -15.02
N PHE A 256 -22.30 15.93 -14.40
CA PHE A 256 -23.37 15.09 -13.83
C PHE A 256 -23.75 15.46 -12.39
N ARG A 257 -23.01 16.36 -11.73
CA ARG A 257 -23.34 16.82 -10.36
C ARG A 257 -24.64 17.63 -10.26
N ILE A 258 -25.28 17.97 -11.38
CA ILE A 258 -26.65 18.50 -11.38
C ILE A 258 -27.66 17.52 -10.74
N PHE A 259 -27.32 16.23 -10.67
CA PHE A 259 -28.17 15.17 -10.13
C PHE A 259 -27.97 14.87 -8.64
N GLU A 260 -26.99 15.49 -7.97
CA GLU A 260 -26.78 15.24 -6.55
C GLU A 260 -27.95 15.74 -5.71
N ARG A 261 -28.41 14.89 -4.79
CA ARG A 261 -29.35 15.25 -3.74
C ARG A 261 -28.58 16.10 -2.70
N GLY A 262 -28.33 17.37 -3.02
CA GLY A 262 -27.75 18.32 -2.06
C GLY A 262 -28.63 18.52 -0.83
N GLY A 263 -28.23 19.46 0.03
CA GLY A 263 -28.92 19.82 1.27
C GLY A 263 -30.43 20.03 1.13
N ARG A 264 -31.13 19.90 2.25
CA ARG A 264 -32.59 20.06 2.36
C ARG A 264 -33.01 21.48 1.97
N ASN A 265 -32.15 22.48 2.24
CA ASN A 265 -32.38 23.90 1.96
C ASN A 265 -31.52 24.37 0.78
N ILE A 266 -32.15 24.87 -0.28
CA ILE A 266 -31.44 25.49 -1.42
C ILE A 266 -31.15 26.95 -1.07
N ASN A 267 -29.99 27.19 -0.45
CA ASN A 267 -29.55 28.55 -0.11
C ASN A 267 -28.93 29.27 -1.32
N SER A 268 -29.18 30.58 -1.43
CA SER A 268 -28.69 31.46 -2.50
C SER A 268 -27.38 32.19 -2.15
N PHE A 269 -26.83 31.93 -0.96
CA PHE A 269 -25.58 32.49 -0.45
C PHE A 269 -24.46 31.44 -0.48
N PHE A 270 -23.20 31.90 -0.48
CA PHE A 270 -22.03 31.03 -0.52
C PHE A 270 -21.95 30.17 0.76
N PRO A 271 -21.68 28.85 0.68
CA PRO A 271 -21.48 28.04 1.87
C PRO A 271 -20.17 28.47 2.57
N GLU A 272 -20.23 28.65 3.89
CA GLU A 272 -19.04 28.90 4.70
C GLU A 272 -18.38 27.56 5.04
N THR A 273 -17.24 27.28 4.41
CA THR A 273 -16.50 26.03 4.60
C THR A 273 -15.95 25.94 6.03
N GLY A 274 -16.28 24.85 6.73
CA GLY A 274 -15.81 24.58 8.10
C GLY A 274 -16.81 24.93 9.20
N ILE A 275 -17.99 25.49 8.88
CA ILE A 275 -19.06 25.76 9.83
C ILE A 275 -20.22 24.80 9.55
N PRO A 276 -20.48 23.79 10.41
CA PRO A 276 -21.61 22.89 10.23
C PRO A 276 -22.93 23.67 10.32
N ASN A 277 -23.80 23.53 9.32
CA ASN A 277 -25.16 24.02 9.41
C ASN A 277 -26.02 23.00 10.19
N PRO A 278 -26.48 23.30 11.42
CA PRO A 278 -27.26 22.36 12.23
C PRO A 278 -28.66 22.08 11.66
N GLU A 279 -29.11 22.83 10.65
CA GLU A 279 -30.37 22.60 9.95
C GLU A 279 -30.24 21.63 8.75
N GLU A 280 -29.00 21.24 8.41
CA GLU A 280 -28.69 20.33 7.32
C GLU A 280 -28.30 18.94 7.80
N GLU A 281 -28.48 17.95 6.93
CA GLU A 281 -28.06 16.58 7.24
C GLU A 281 -26.52 16.46 7.18
N PRO A 282 -25.87 15.90 8.22
CA PRO A 282 -24.43 15.69 8.24
C PRO A 282 -23.94 14.96 6.98
N GLY A 283 -22.88 15.48 6.35
CA GLY A 283 -22.27 14.88 5.15
C GLY A 283 -22.92 15.26 3.81
N LYS A 284 -23.98 16.07 3.79
CA LYS A 284 -24.55 16.61 2.54
C LYS A 284 -24.04 18.02 2.23
N PRO A 285 -23.78 18.36 0.96
CA PRO A 285 -23.35 19.71 0.60
C PRO A 285 -24.51 20.71 0.65
N ASP A 286 -24.31 21.85 1.32
CA ASP A 286 -25.24 22.99 1.42
C ASP A 286 -25.76 23.49 0.05
N VAL A 287 -24.93 23.38 -1.00
CA VAL A 287 -25.26 23.87 -2.34
C VAL A 287 -24.97 22.77 -3.37
N ARG A 288 -25.97 22.42 -4.19
CA ARG A 288 -25.81 21.58 -5.41
C ARG A 288 -24.97 22.36 -6.43
N ALA A 289 -24.35 21.69 -7.40
CA ALA A 289 -23.61 22.36 -8.48
C ALA A 289 -24.41 23.55 -9.06
N SER A 290 -24.00 24.77 -8.70
CA SER A 290 -24.90 25.93 -8.70
C SER A 290 -25.29 26.43 -10.10
N PHE A 291 -26.44 27.10 -10.20
CA PHE A 291 -26.78 27.96 -11.34
C PHE A 291 -25.89 29.22 -11.34
N ARG A 292 -24.69 29.20 -11.97
CA ARG A 292 -23.94 30.35 -12.56
C ARG A 292 -22.52 29.98 -13.00
N GLY A 293 -21.80 30.89 -13.69
CA GLY A 293 -20.57 30.61 -14.44
C GLY A 293 -19.29 30.29 -13.63
N PRO A 294 -18.14 30.11 -14.30
CA PRO A 294 -16.84 29.85 -13.66
C PRO A 294 -16.45 30.95 -12.67
N GLY A 295 -15.97 30.58 -11.48
CA GLY A 295 -15.34 31.52 -10.53
C GLY A 295 -16.18 31.99 -9.34
N THR A 296 -17.36 31.43 -9.06
CA THR A 296 -18.17 31.82 -7.89
C THR A 296 -18.51 30.63 -6.98
N GLY A 297 -18.04 30.66 -5.72
CA GLY A 297 -18.63 29.92 -4.59
C GLY A 297 -18.24 28.46 -4.35
N ASN A 298 -16.98 28.18 -3.98
CA ASN A 298 -16.43 26.86 -3.60
C ASN A 298 -16.92 25.70 -4.47
N ARG A 299 -16.40 25.69 -5.68
CA ARG A 299 -16.54 24.62 -6.64
C ARG A 299 -15.31 23.74 -6.59
N VAL A 300 -15.40 22.66 -5.83
CA VAL A 300 -14.31 21.71 -5.70
C VAL A 300 -14.54 20.57 -6.68
N SER A 301 -13.49 20.11 -7.35
CA SER A 301 -13.60 18.92 -8.18
C SER A 301 -13.67 17.69 -7.26
N ILE A 302 -14.89 17.20 -6.99
CA ILE A 302 -15.09 16.02 -6.15
C ILE A 302 -14.42 14.77 -6.73
N PRO A 303 -14.39 14.54 -8.05
CA PRO A 303 -13.55 13.49 -8.59
C PRO A 303 -12.07 13.65 -8.20
N VAL A 304 -11.51 14.87 -8.23
CA VAL A 304 -10.12 15.11 -7.78
C VAL A 304 -9.99 14.92 -6.27
N LEU A 305 -10.94 15.41 -5.48
CA LEU A 305 -10.97 15.20 -4.04
C LEU A 305 -11.06 13.71 -3.68
N ASN A 306 -11.91 12.96 -4.37
CA ASN A 306 -12.05 11.52 -4.20
C ASN A 306 -10.76 10.83 -4.61
N ILE A 307 -10.12 11.19 -5.73
CA ILE A 307 -8.84 10.58 -6.09
C ILE A 307 -7.76 10.88 -5.03
N HIS A 308 -7.74 12.09 -4.43
CA HIS A 308 -6.84 12.42 -3.30
C HIS A 308 -7.19 11.69 -1.99
N LYS A 309 -8.48 11.55 -1.68
CA LYS A 309 -8.97 10.90 -0.44
C LYS A 309 -8.95 9.38 -0.52
N THR A 310 -9.11 8.83 -1.72
CA THR A 310 -9.15 7.39 -1.99
C THR A 310 -7.72 6.86 -2.05
N ARG A 311 -7.05 6.97 -0.89
CA ARG A 311 -5.82 6.22 -0.55
C ARG A 311 -6.11 4.74 -0.30
N LEU A 312 -7.39 4.35 -0.36
CA LEU A 312 -7.83 2.98 -0.65
C LEU A 312 -7.03 2.36 -1.79
N ASN A 313 -6.59 3.19 -2.74
CA ASN A 313 -5.81 2.76 -3.90
C ASN A 313 -4.30 2.90 -3.77
N ASP A 314 -3.79 3.27 -2.59
CA ASP A 314 -2.36 3.40 -2.33
C ASP A 314 -1.78 2.16 -1.67
N PRO A 315 -1.60 1.11 -2.48
CA PRO A 315 -0.37 0.38 -2.35
C PRO A 315 0.63 0.71 -3.45
N ASN A 316 0.94 2.01 -3.59
CA ASN A 316 2.09 2.49 -4.36
C ASN A 316 3.37 2.45 -3.52
N MET A 317 4.52 2.43 -4.20
CA MET A 317 5.82 2.16 -3.56
C MET A 317 6.37 3.32 -2.71
N TRP A 318 5.75 4.50 -2.73
CA TRP A 318 6.15 5.62 -1.85
C TRP A 318 5.64 5.48 -0.41
N PHE A 319 4.75 4.54 -0.12
CA PHE A 319 4.11 4.42 1.19
C PHE A 319 4.12 2.99 1.70
N MET A 320 4.14 2.84 3.02
CA MET A 320 4.08 1.53 3.66
C MET A 320 2.68 0.93 3.48
N GLY A 321 2.58 -0.39 3.64
CA GLY A 321 1.27 -1.03 3.80
C GLY A 321 0.57 -0.53 5.07
N THR A 322 -0.73 -0.77 5.19
CA THR A 322 -1.49 -0.35 6.37
C THR A 322 -1.14 -1.18 7.60
N LYS A 323 -0.72 -2.44 7.44
CA LYS A 323 -0.28 -3.36 8.52
C LYS A 323 -1.32 -3.60 9.62
N ASP A 324 -2.59 -3.35 9.33
CA ASP A 324 -3.72 -3.44 10.26
C ASP A 324 -4.63 -4.65 9.96
N GLN A 325 -4.23 -5.49 9.00
CA GLN A 325 -4.99 -6.65 8.54
C GLN A 325 -4.07 -7.88 8.40
N PRO A 326 -4.57 -9.09 8.73
CA PRO A 326 -3.82 -10.32 8.51
C PRO A 326 -3.59 -10.53 7.01
N GLY A 327 -2.35 -10.82 6.65
CA GLY A 327 -1.95 -10.98 5.26
C GLY A 327 -1.73 -9.69 4.48
N ASP A 328 -1.71 -8.52 5.14
CA ASP A 328 -1.47 -7.21 4.50
C ASP A 328 -0.30 -6.45 5.12
N PHE A 329 0.87 -7.10 5.13
CA PHE A 329 2.07 -6.52 5.71
C PHE A 329 3.16 -6.28 4.66
N ARG A 330 3.59 -5.02 4.55
CA ARG A 330 4.76 -4.62 3.78
C ARG A 330 5.30 -3.26 4.23
N SER A 331 6.54 -2.98 3.84
CA SER A 331 7.11 -1.63 3.92
C SER A 331 6.91 -0.86 2.61
N SER A 332 7.49 0.35 2.53
CA SER A 332 7.60 1.14 1.30
C SER A 332 8.92 0.87 0.57
N GLY A 333 9.05 1.39 -0.64
CA GLY A 333 10.25 1.33 -1.46
C GLY A 333 10.71 -0.11 -1.71
N CYS A 334 12.02 -0.33 -1.84
CA CYS A 334 12.53 -1.65 -2.23
C CYS A 334 12.17 -2.75 -1.22
N ALA A 335 12.09 -2.43 0.08
CA ALA A 335 11.69 -3.38 1.12
C ALA A 335 10.23 -3.84 0.99
N GLY A 336 9.37 -3.09 0.30
CA GLY A 336 7.99 -3.51 0.01
C GLY A 336 7.90 -4.87 -0.67
N CYS A 337 8.90 -5.22 -1.50
CA CYS A 337 8.99 -6.53 -2.15
C CYS A 337 10.16 -7.38 -1.60
N HIS A 338 11.30 -6.76 -1.32
CA HIS A 338 12.53 -7.48 -1.01
C HIS A 338 12.70 -7.88 0.46
N VAL A 339 11.89 -7.35 1.38
CA VAL A 339 11.85 -7.80 2.77
C VAL A 339 10.52 -8.53 2.97
N VAL A 340 10.59 -9.85 3.17
CA VAL A 340 9.41 -10.72 3.10
C VAL A 340 8.68 -10.76 4.44
N TYR A 341 7.37 -10.60 4.38
CA TYR A 341 6.45 -10.73 5.51
C TYR A 341 5.69 -12.06 5.45
N ALA A 342 5.23 -12.53 6.61
CA ALA A 342 4.36 -13.69 6.72
C ALA A 342 2.92 -13.26 6.42
N ASN A 343 2.53 -13.35 5.15
CA ASN A 343 1.24 -12.84 4.66
C ASN A 343 0.22 -13.93 4.28
N ASP A 344 0.63 -15.20 4.21
CA ASP A 344 -0.24 -16.26 3.69
C ASP A 344 0.31 -17.65 4.06
N ARG A 345 -0.58 -18.57 4.44
CA ARG A 345 -0.32 -19.98 4.77
C ARG A 345 -0.44 -20.92 3.57
N GLU A 346 -0.96 -20.47 2.44
CA GLU A 346 -1.10 -21.29 1.25
C GLU A 346 0.23 -21.43 0.49
N TRP A 347 0.55 -22.67 0.11
CA TRP A 347 1.76 -22.97 -0.66
C TRP A 347 1.79 -22.25 -2.03
N TYR A 348 0.65 -22.14 -2.71
CA TYR A 348 0.61 -21.63 -4.08
C TYR A 348 0.97 -20.14 -4.18
N SER A 349 0.68 -19.37 -3.14
CA SER A 349 0.92 -17.93 -3.04
C SER A 349 2.15 -17.56 -2.19
N ALA A 350 2.50 -18.35 -1.18
CA ALA A 350 3.63 -18.08 -0.28
C ALA A 350 4.85 -18.99 -0.47
N GLY A 351 4.70 -20.11 -1.20
CA GLY A 351 5.73 -21.13 -1.36
C GLY A 351 6.36 -21.52 -0.02
N SER A 352 7.70 -21.54 0.04
CA SER A 352 8.44 -21.90 1.26
C SER A 352 8.22 -20.97 2.47
N TYR A 353 7.61 -19.80 2.28
CA TYR A 353 7.26 -18.87 3.36
C TYR A 353 5.92 -19.20 4.03
N ALA A 354 5.09 -20.06 3.42
CA ALA A 354 3.76 -20.45 3.93
C ALA A 354 3.76 -20.89 5.40
N LYS A 355 4.84 -21.57 5.82
CA LYS A 355 5.02 -22.07 7.20
C LYS A 355 5.07 -20.97 8.27
N TYR A 356 5.21 -19.70 7.90
CA TYR A 356 5.32 -18.59 8.85
C TYR A 356 3.97 -17.91 9.16
N GLY A 357 2.88 -18.29 8.48
CA GLY A 357 1.55 -17.76 8.75
C GLY A 357 1.19 -16.51 7.95
N ASN A 358 0.11 -15.85 8.39
CA ASN A 358 -0.45 -14.62 7.82
C ASN A 358 -0.50 -13.45 8.83
N ARG A 359 0.16 -13.57 9.99
CA ARG A 359 0.11 -12.56 11.06
C ARG A 359 1.29 -11.58 11.03
N GLY A 360 2.17 -11.66 10.02
CA GLY A 360 3.38 -10.84 9.99
C GLY A 360 4.26 -11.05 11.24
N GLN A 361 4.29 -12.27 11.79
CA GLN A 361 5.09 -12.54 12.98
C GLN A 361 6.55 -12.76 12.60
N THR A 362 7.44 -11.99 13.21
CA THR A 362 8.88 -12.09 12.93
C THR A 362 9.45 -13.46 13.30
N GLN A 363 10.52 -13.86 12.63
CA GLN A 363 11.38 -15.00 12.95
C GLN A 363 12.84 -14.54 13.13
N THR A 364 13.02 -13.25 13.41
CA THR A 364 14.33 -12.67 13.64
C THR A 364 14.99 -13.25 14.88
N VAL A 365 16.32 -13.33 14.85
CA VAL A 365 17.14 -13.70 16.01
C VAL A 365 17.46 -12.52 16.93
N ASP A 366 17.12 -11.29 16.53
CA ASP A 366 17.34 -10.08 17.31
C ASP A 366 16.48 -10.05 18.58
N PRO A 367 17.08 -10.05 19.78
CA PRO A 367 16.32 -10.12 21.03
C PRO A 367 15.46 -8.87 21.32
N MET A 368 15.76 -7.72 20.69
CA MET A 368 14.97 -6.49 20.86
C MET A 368 13.65 -6.53 20.09
N ILE A 369 13.52 -7.46 19.13
CA ILE A 369 12.34 -7.59 18.27
C ILE A 369 11.67 -8.96 18.46
N ALA A 370 12.45 -10.04 18.59
CA ALA A 370 11.94 -11.40 18.68
C ALA A 370 10.99 -11.65 19.86
N ASN A 371 11.15 -10.87 20.94
CA ASN A 371 10.41 -11.00 22.20
C ASN A 371 9.28 -9.97 22.35
N LEU A 372 8.99 -9.18 21.32
CA LEU A 372 7.93 -8.19 21.38
C LEU A 372 6.56 -8.87 21.43
N THR A 373 5.71 -8.37 22.32
CA THR A 373 4.34 -8.85 22.49
C THR A 373 3.34 -7.73 22.30
N ASN A 374 2.16 -8.07 21.76
CA ASN A 374 1.00 -7.19 21.72
C ASN A 374 0.37 -7.03 23.13
N GLU A 375 -0.71 -6.25 23.23
CA GLU A 375 -1.44 -6.00 24.48
C GLU A 375 -2.01 -7.28 25.13
N LYS A 376 -2.20 -8.35 24.34
CA LYS A 376 -2.67 -9.66 24.82
C LYS A 376 -1.54 -10.56 25.33
N GLY A 377 -0.28 -10.13 25.25
CA GLY A 377 0.90 -10.92 25.63
C GLY A 377 1.32 -11.95 24.58
N GLU A 378 0.77 -11.89 23.37
CA GLU A 378 1.14 -12.74 22.24
C GLU A 378 2.22 -12.07 21.41
N LYS A 379 2.96 -12.82 20.59
CA LYS A 379 3.98 -12.26 19.71
C LYS A 379 3.39 -11.18 18.78
N GLU A 380 4.00 -10.00 18.77
CA GLU A 380 3.56 -8.83 18.01
C GLU A 380 3.48 -9.13 16.50
N TRP A 381 2.43 -8.64 15.84
CA TRP A 381 2.16 -8.80 14.41
C TRP A 381 2.84 -7.70 13.59
N GLY A 382 2.79 -7.76 12.27
CA GLY A 382 3.23 -6.66 11.40
C GLY A 382 4.74 -6.47 11.22
N HIS A 383 5.53 -7.48 11.55
CA HIS A 383 6.99 -7.50 11.37
C HIS A 383 7.42 -8.36 10.18
N PRO A 384 8.54 -8.00 9.51
CA PRO A 384 9.11 -8.87 8.51
C PRO A 384 9.59 -10.19 9.15
N ILE A 385 9.61 -11.26 8.36
CA ILE A 385 10.04 -12.58 8.83
C ILE A 385 11.49 -12.50 9.33
N LYS A 386 12.36 -11.77 8.62
CA LYS A 386 13.75 -11.54 9.00
C LYS A 386 14.22 -10.17 8.53
N HIS A 387 15.26 -9.66 9.18
CA HIS A 387 16.00 -8.50 8.72
C HIS A 387 17.00 -8.89 7.60
N ALA A 388 16.47 -9.23 6.42
CA ALA A 388 17.28 -9.66 5.26
C ALA A 388 16.55 -9.38 3.93
N PHE A 389 17.32 -9.04 2.90
CA PHE A 389 16.80 -8.93 1.54
C PHE A 389 16.70 -10.30 0.86
N SER A 390 15.62 -10.51 0.12
CA SER A 390 15.36 -11.71 -0.66
C SER A 390 15.13 -11.37 -2.14
N ARG A 391 15.62 -12.24 -3.02
CA ARG A 391 15.24 -12.29 -4.44
C ARG A 391 14.19 -13.37 -4.72
N ALA A 392 13.87 -14.18 -3.72
CA ALA A 392 12.82 -15.19 -3.78
C ALA A 392 11.57 -14.57 -3.15
N ILE A 393 10.80 -13.86 -3.97
CA ILE A 393 9.64 -13.07 -3.53
C ILE A 393 8.38 -13.91 -3.78
N PRO A 394 7.58 -14.21 -2.74
CA PRO A 394 6.33 -14.93 -2.93
C PRO A 394 5.24 -14.03 -3.53
N THR A 395 4.28 -14.63 -4.21
CA THR A 395 3.11 -13.95 -4.77
C THR A 395 2.32 -13.20 -3.71
N SER A 396 2.27 -13.71 -2.48
CA SER A 396 1.61 -13.03 -1.35
C SER A 396 2.18 -11.63 -1.07
N GLN A 397 3.46 -11.35 -1.35
CA GLN A 397 4.00 -9.98 -1.26
C GLN A 397 3.41 -9.05 -2.32
N CYS A 398 3.15 -9.58 -3.52
CA CYS A 398 2.54 -8.84 -4.62
C CYS A 398 1.04 -8.62 -4.36
N MET A 399 0.37 -9.57 -3.70
CA MET A 399 -1.06 -9.47 -3.41
C MET A 399 -1.40 -8.33 -2.46
N ASN A 400 -0.46 -7.87 -1.61
CA ASN A 400 -0.61 -6.65 -0.81
C ASN A 400 -0.87 -5.37 -1.64
N CYS A 401 -0.57 -5.42 -2.95
CA CYS A 401 -0.84 -4.31 -3.86
C CYS A 401 -1.84 -4.68 -4.97
N HIS A 402 -1.82 -5.92 -5.45
CA HIS A 402 -2.53 -6.40 -6.64
C HIS A 402 -3.88 -7.09 -6.35
N MET A 403 -4.59 -6.62 -5.34
CA MET A 403 -5.86 -7.21 -4.88
C MET A 403 -7.11 -6.41 -5.25
N HIS A 404 -6.97 -5.20 -5.83
CA HIS A 404 -8.09 -4.32 -6.18
C HIS A 404 -7.71 -3.39 -7.36
N GLN A 405 -8.70 -2.87 -8.08
CA GLN A 405 -8.45 -1.80 -9.07
C GLN A 405 -8.08 -0.52 -8.34
N PRO A 406 -7.16 0.30 -8.84
CA PRO A 406 -6.59 0.37 -10.20
C PRO A 406 -5.32 -0.46 -10.41
N ASN A 407 -4.78 -1.07 -9.36
CA ASN A 407 -3.45 -1.70 -9.35
C ASN A 407 -3.42 -3.08 -10.02
N MET A 408 -4.38 -3.37 -10.90
CA MET A 408 -4.69 -4.69 -11.45
C MET A 408 -5.12 -5.70 -10.39
N PHE A 409 -6.36 -6.18 -10.51
CA PHE A 409 -6.86 -7.30 -9.71
C PHE A 409 -6.25 -8.60 -10.22
N LEU A 410 -5.23 -9.14 -9.53
CA LEU A 410 -4.48 -10.33 -9.96
C LEU A 410 -4.87 -11.61 -9.22
N ASN A 411 -5.86 -11.59 -8.33
CA ASN A 411 -6.32 -12.79 -7.61
C ASN A 411 -6.74 -13.92 -8.56
N SER A 412 -7.15 -13.60 -9.79
CA SER A 412 -7.47 -14.61 -10.81
C SER A 412 -6.29 -15.53 -11.14
N TYR A 413 -5.04 -15.08 -10.99
CA TYR A 413 -3.85 -15.94 -11.12
C TYR A 413 -3.88 -17.08 -10.10
N LEU A 414 -4.30 -16.79 -8.87
CA LEU A 414 -4.45 -17.76 -7.79
C LEU A 414 -5.83 -18.45 -7.78
N GLY A 415 -6.69 -18.16 -8.75
CA GLY A 415 -8.04 -18.72 -8.85
C GLY A 415 -9.08 -18.09 -7.91
N TYR A 416 -8.77 -16.92 -7.33
CA TYR A 416 -9.64 -16.22 -6.38
C TYR A 416 -10.36 -15.02 -7.01
N THR A 417 -11.51 -14.66 -6.45
CA THR A 417 -12.22 -13.40 -6.73
C THR A 417 -12.77 -12.81 -5.42
N MET A 418 -13.17 -11.54 -5.41
CA MET A 418 -13.88 -10.95 -4.26
C MET A 418 -15.10 -11.80 -3.87
N TRP A 419 -15.27 -12.04 -2.56
CA TRP A 419 -16.41 -12.80 -2.05
C TRP A 419 -17.73 -12.08 -2.34
N ASP A 420 -18.78 -12.86 -2.60
CA ASP A 420 -20.11 -12.37 -2.98
C ASP A 420 -21.01 -12.06 -1.79
N TYR A 421 -20.53 -12.26 -0.56
CA TYR A 421 -21.27 -12.13 0.70
C TYR A 421 -22.40 -13.15 0.91
N GLU A 422 -22.55 -14.09 -0.01
CA GLU A 422 -23.68 -15.02 -0.07
C GLU A 422 -23.22 -16.47 0.09
N SER A 423 -22.16 -16.86 -0.63
CA SER A 423 -21.63 -18.23 -0.60
C SER A 423 -21.13 -18.54 0.81
N ASP A 424 -21.68 -19.59 1.44
CA ASP A 424 -21.37 -19.98 2.82
C ASP A 424 -21.60 -18.86 3.88
N ALA A 425 -22.47 -17.89 3.57
CA ALA A 425 -22.81 -16.74 4.42
C ALA A 425 -23.02 -17.05 5.92
N PRO A 426 -23.76 -18.11 6.33
CA PRO A 426 -23.97 -18.40 7.75
C PRO A 426 -22.68 -18.57 8.58
N LEU A 427 -21.57 -18.93 7.94
CA LEU A 427 -20.27 -19.07 8.61
C LEU A 427 -19.59 -17.72 8.87
N MET A 428 -19.83 -16.73 8.01
CA MET A 428 -19.18 -15.41 8.00
C MET A 428 -20.01 -14.30 8.67
N TRP A 429 -21.32 -14.48 8.76
CA TRP A 429 -22.24 -13.55 9.41
C TRP A 429 -22.60 -14.03 10.82
N PRO A 430 -22.86 -13.12 11.78
CA PRO A 430 -23.44 -13.47 13.07
C PRO A 430 -24.87 -14.04 12.88
N GLU A 431 -25.29 -14.94 13.77
CA GLU A 431 -26.64 -15.55 13.72
C GLU A 431 -27.74 -14.49 13.88
N GLU A 432 -27.50 -13.50 14.72
CA GLU A 432 -28.37 -12.34 14.90
C GLU A 432 -27.74 -11.09 14.27
N GLN A 433 -28.57 -10.31 13.58
CA GLN A 433 -28.12 -9.07 12.96
C GLN A 433 -27.64 -8.07 14.02
N GLN A 434 -26.42 -7.58 13.83
CA GLN A 434 -25.82 -6.56 14.69
C GLN A 434 -26.17 -5.16 14.20
N TYR A 435 -26.30 -4.22 15.14
CA TYR A 435 -26.57 -2.80 14.89
C TYR A 435 -25.53 -1.92 15.60
N PRO A 436 -24.26 -1.97 15.16
CA PRO A 436 -23.21 -1.18 15.79
C PRO A 436 -23.51 0.31 15.68
N ASN A 437 -23.15 1.06 16.72
CA ASN A 437 -23.23 2.52 16.71
C ASN A 437 -22.13 3.14 15.84
N PHE A 438 -22.21 4.44 15.57
CA PHE A 438 -21.25 5.11 14.68
C PHE A 438 -19.79 4.99 15.10
N SER A 439 -19.50 4.96 16.40
CA SER A 439 -18.12 4.80 16.89
C SER A 439 -17.60 3.39 16.61
N GLU A 440 -18.44 2.37 16.76
CA GLU A 440 -18.10 0.98 16.45
C GLU A 440 -17.93 0.78 14.94
N GLN A 441 -18.83 1.36 14.14
CA GLN A 441 -18.72 1.35 12.67
C GLN A 441 -17.41 2.01 12.23
N LEU A 442 -17.10 3.20 12.76
CA LEU A 442 -15.89 3.93 12.42
C LEU A 442 -14.63 3.14 12.80
N ALA A 443 -14.59 2.55 14.00
CA ALA A 443 -13.45 1.74 14.43
C ALA A 443 -13.14 0.56 13.48
N VAL A 444 -14.17 -0.02 12.84
CA VAL A 444 -13.99 -1.03 11.78
C VAL A 444 -13.60 -0.38 10.45
N MET A 445 -14.33 0.67 10.04
CA MET A 445 -14.14 1.32 8.75
C MET A 445 -12.78 2.01 8.59
N GLU A 446 -12.13 2.38 9.68
CA GLU A 446 -10.77 2.93 9.63
C GLU A 446 -9.72 1.92 9.14
N ARG A 447 -9.94 0.60 9.31
CA ARG A 447 -9.04 -0.45 8.79
C ARG A 447 -9.61 -1.21 7.61
N ASN A 448 -10.94 -1.31 7.50
CA ASN A 448 -11.62 -2.01 6.43
C ASN A 448 -12.64 -1.07 5.76
N PRO A 449 -12.36 -0.59 4.55
CA PRO A 449 -13.18 0.40 3.82
C PRO A 449 -14.55 -0.15 3.35
N GLU A 450 -14.82 -1.43 3.60
CA GLU A 450 -16.01 -2.16 3.21
C GLU A 450 -17.15 -1.97 4.23
N GLU A 451 -18.32 -1.47 3.79
CA GLU A 451 -19.48 -1.27 4.68
C GLU A 451 -19.98 -2.58 5.32
N ALA A 452 -19.84 -3.71 4.65
CA ALA A 452 -20.27 -5.00 5.19
C ALA A 452 -19.40 -5.45 6.39
N ALA A 453 -18.17 -4.94 6.53
CA ALA A 453 -17.22 -5.41 7.52
C ALA A 453 -17.71 -5.26 8.96
N TYR A 454 -18.30 -4.13 9.31
CA TYR A 454 -18.78 -3.90 10.69
C TYR A 454 -20.05 -4.67 11.03
N LYS A 455 -20.68 -5.32 10.05
CA LYS A 455 -21.88 -6.16 10.25
C LYS A 455 -21.51 -7.65 10.30
N GLY A 456 -20.31 -8.01 9.83
CA GLY A 456 -19.83 -9.38 9.69
C GLY A 456 -18.90 -9.82 10.80
N LYS A 457 -18.63 -11.13 10.90
CA LYS A 457 -17.68 -11.68 11.89
C LYS A 457 -16.24 -11.19 11.66
N TRP A 458 -15.90 -10.79 10.44
CA TRP A 458 -14.58 -10.22 10.10
C TRP A 458 -14.39 -8.76 10.53
N ALA A 459 -15.37 -8.19 11.24
CA ALA A 459 -15.08 -7.08 12.13
C ALA A 459 -14.00 -7.48 13.16
N ASP A 460 -13.93 -8.74 13.59
CA ASP A 460 -12.84 -9.22 14.44
C ASP A 460 -11.64 -9.64 13.57
N VAL A 461 -10.49 -9.01 13.79
CA VAL A 461 -9.24 -9.33 13.07
C VAL A 461 -8.71 -10.73 13.41
N GLU A 462 -9.03 -11.28 14.59
CA GLU A 462 -8.68 -12.66 14.92
C GLU A 462 -9.54 -13.65 14.15
N PHE A 463 -10.85 -13.38 14.03
CA PHE A 463 -11.71 -14.19 13.16
C PHE A 463 -11.19 -14.13 11.72
N LEU A 464 -10.89 -12.92 11.23
CA LEU A 464 -10.37 -12.72 9.88
C LEU A 464 -9.07 -13.50 9.65
N ALA A 465 -8.13 -13.45 10.60
CA ALA A 465 -6.85 -14.16 10.50
C ALA A 465 -7.01 -15.68 10.41
N GLU A 466 -8.14 -16.22 10.85
CA GLU A 466 -8.43 -17.66 10.92
C GLU A 466 -9.54 -18.12 9.98
N VAL A 467 -10.01 -17.28 9.04
CA VAL A 467 -11.03 -17.67 8.06
C VAL A 467 -10.58 -18.90 7.26
N HIS A 468 -9.34 -18.91 6.77
CA HIS A 468 -8.85 -20.04 5.99
C HIS A 468 -8.68 -21.34 6.79
N THR A 469 -8.38 -21.26 8.09
CA THR A 469 -8.11 -22.43 8.95
C THR A 469 -9.37 -22.97 9.63
N GLU A 470 -10.26 -22.09 10.08
CA GLU A 470 -11.42 -22.44 10.90
C GLU A 470 -12.74 -22.44 10.11
N VAL A 471 -12.88 -21.58 9.08
CA VAL A 471 -14.12 -21.53 8.28
C VAL A 471 -14.08 -22.52 7.12
N ASN A 472 -12.97 -22.60 6.39
CA ASN A 472 -12.86 -23.49 5.23
C ASN A 472 -13.17 -24.97 5.51
N PRO A 473 -12.85 -25.59 6.65
CA PRO A 473 -13.27 -26.98 6.91
C PRO A 473 -14.79 -27.19 6.83
N GLU A 474 -15.57 -26.17 7.20
CA GLU A 474 -17.03 -26.21 7.29
C GLU A 474 -17.74 -25.77 6.00
N THR A 475 -17.06 -25.08 5.09
CA THR A 475 -17.68 -24.54 3.86
C THR A 475 -18.18 -25.63 2.92
N LYS A 476 -19.31 -25.34 2.26
CA LYS A 476 -20.00 -26.23 1.32
C LYS A 476 -19.90 -25.75 -0.12
N ASP A 477 -19.82 -24.46 -0.38
CA ASP A 477 -19.95 -23.90 -1.72
C ASP A 477 -18.65 -23.30 -2.25
N THR A 478 -17.80 -22.76 -1.37
CA THR A 478 -16.51 -22.16 -1.76
C THR A 478 -15.39 -22.41 -0.73
N LYS A 479 -14.20 -21.88 -1.00
CA LYS A 479 -13.07 -21.77 -0.07
C LYS A 479 -12.62 -20.33 -0.04
N PHE A 480 -12.21 -19.84 1.12
CA PHE A 480 -11.66 -18.51 1.30
C PHE A 480 -10.14 -18.54 1.23
N ALA A 481 -9.56 -17.51 0.64
CA ALA A 481 -8.12 -17.25 0.71
C ALA A 481 -7.69 -16.93 2.15
N ASP A 482 -6.41 -17.14 2.45
CA ASP A 482 -5.81 -16.86 3.77
C ASP A 482 -5.26 -15.43 3.92
N TYR A 483 -5.00 -14.74 2.79
CA TYR A 483 -4.61 -13.33 2.76
C TYR A 483 -5.84 -12.43 2.71
N HIS A 484 -5.83 -11.35 3.51
CA HIS A 484 -6.97 -10.44 3.67
C HIS A 484 -6.56 -8.98 3.51
N GLY A 485 -6.00 -8.67 2.36
CA GLY A 485 -5.65 -7.30 2.05
C GLY A 485 -6.85 -6.34 2.11
N HIS A 486 -6.65 -5.16 2.72
CA HIS A 486 -7.71 -4.23 3.16
C HIS A 486 -8.80 -4.83 4.07
N GLY A 487 -8.57 -6.03 4.62
CA GLY A 487 -9.53 -6.76 5.43
C GLY A 487 -10.58 -7.52 4.63
N TRP A 488 -10.42 -7.62 3.31
CA TRP A 488 -11.40 -8.25 2.42
C TRP A 488 -11.28 -9.77 2.40
N ASN A 489 -12.40 -10.42 2.06
CA ASN A 489 -12.46 -11.87 1.87
C ASN A 489 -12.52 -12.21 0.38
N PHE A 490 -11.69 -13.16 -0.04
CA PHE A 490 -11.63 -13.65 -1.41
C PHE A 490 -12.04 -15.11 -1.47
N ARG A 491 -12.88 -15.46 -2.44
CA ARG A 491 -13.42 -16.81 -2.63
C ARG A 491 -12.77 -17.52 -3.82
N ALA A 492 -12.51 -18.81 -3.68
CA ALA A 492 -11.96 -19.67 -4.71
C ALA A 492 -13.01 -19.94 -5.79
N ILE A 493 -12.57 -19.92 -7.04
CA ILE A 493 -13.38 -20.27 -8.20
C ILE A 493 -13.10 -21.71 -8.59
N PHE A 494 -14.13 -22.56 -8.49
CA PHE A 494 -14.05 -23.96 -8.92
C PHE A 494 -14.69 -24.16 -10.29
N LYS A 495 -14.13 -25.09 -11.06
CA LYS A 495 -14.68 -25.54 -12.35
C LYS A 495 -16.08 -26.10 -12.15
N ARG A 496 -17.03 -25.58 -12.91
CA ARG A 496 -18.43 -26.00 -12.87
C ARG A 496 -18.98 -26.20 -14.29
N SER A 497 -19.95 -27.09 -14.43
CA SER A 497 -20.79 -27.17 -15.63
C SER A 497 -21.73 -25.97 -15.73
N ARG A 498 -22.41 -25.83 -16.87
CA ARG A 498 -23.29 -24.69 -17.15
C ARG A 498 -24.46 -24.53 -16.17
N ASP A 499 -24.90 -25.63 -15.55
CA ASP A 499 -25.94 -25.67 -14.51
C ASP A 499 -25.38 -25.52 -13.08
N GLY A 500 -24.06 -25.36 -12.92
CA GLY A 500 -23.40 -25.10 -11.64
C GLY A 500 -22.80 -26.31 -10.94
N THR A 501 -22.89 -27.52 -11.50
CA THR A 501 -22.32 -28.75 -10.88
C THR A 501 -20.79 -28.69 -10.85
N LEU A 502 -20.18 -28.98 -9.70
CA LEU A 502 -18.71 -29.05 -9.57
C LEU A 502 -18.15 -30.16 -10.46
N LEU A 503 -17.01 -29.86 -11.11
CA LEU A 503 -16.35 -30.79 -12.02
C LEU A 503 -14.93 -31.15 -11.57
N ASP A 504 -14.56 -32.40 -11.81
CA ASP A 504 -13.18 -32.87 -11.73
C ASP A 504 -12.34 -32.47 -12.96
N ALA A 505 -11.06 -32.86 -12.95
CA ALA A 505 -10.13 -32.62 -14.04
C ALA A 505 -10.59 -33.26 -15.37
N ALA A 506 -11.22 -34.44 -15.31
CA ALA A 506 -11.76 -35.15 -16.46
C ALA A 506 -13.09 -34.56 -16.98
N GLY A 507 -13.67 -33.61 -16.24
CA GLY A 507 -14.95 -32.98 -16.59
C GLY A 507 -16.17 -33.75 -16.12
N ASN A 508 -16.01 -34.73 -15.22
CA ASN A 508 -17.14 -35.44 -14.61
C ASN A 508 -17.65 -34.66 -13.40
N ALA A 509 -18.95 -34.83 -13.11
CA ALA A 509 -19.54 -34.32 -11.88
C ALA A 509 -18.88 -34.94 -10.65
N ILE A 510 -18.62 -34.12 -9.64
CA ILE A 510 -18.14 -34.62 -8.34
C ILE A 510 -19.25 -35.46 -7.68
N PRO A 511 -18.95 -36.71 -7.25
CA PRO A 511 -19.96 -37.58 -6.63
C PRO A 511 -20.60 -36.95 -5.39
N GLU A 512 -21.90 -37.20 -5.22
CA GLU A 512 -22.62 -36.86 -3.99
C GLU A 512 -22.15 -37.72 -2.79
N GLY A 513 -22.42 -37.26 -1.57
CA GLY A 513 -22.13 -38.00 -0.33
C GLY A 513 -20.67 -37.94 0.15
N LEU A 514 -19.80 -37.24 -0.56
CA LEU A 514 -18.43 -36.94 -0.11
C LEU A 514 -18.43 -35.92 1.03
N SER A 515 -17.42 -35.99 1.90
CA SER A 515 -17.16 -34.90 2.83
C SER A 515 -16.82 -33.60 2.07
N ASN A 516 -17.01 -32.44 2.70
CA ASN A 516 -16.65 -31.16 2.09
C ASN A 516 -15.20 -31.14 1.64
N LYS A 517 -14.28 -31.65 2.46
CA LYS A 517 -12.86 -31.76 2.11
C LYS A 517 -12.64 -32.58 0.84
N GLU A 518 -13.17 -33.81 0.79
CA GLU A 518 -13.00 -34.69 -0.38
C GLU A 518 -13.61 -34.12 -1.65
N LYS A 519 -14.75 -33.42 -1.53
CA LYS A 519 -15.41 -32.73 -2.65
C LYS A 519 -14.48 -31.67 -3.26
N PHE A 520 -13.89 -30.81 -2.43
CA PHE A 520 -13.01 -29.74 -2.92
C PHE A 520 -11.62 -30.24 -3.32
N ASP A 521 -11.10 -31.30 -2.70
CA ASP A 521 -9.85 -31.95 -3.12
C ASP A 521 -9.95 -32.56 -4.53
N ARG A 522 -11.16 -32.98 -4.95
CA ARG A 522 -11.43 -33.53 -6.29
C ARG A 522 -11.84 -32.48 -7.30
N ALA A 523 -12.45 -31.38 -6.86
CA ALA A 523 -12.87 -30.29 -7.73
C ALA A 523 -11.65 -29.51 -8.24
N VAL A 524 -11.73 -29.02 -9.47
CA VAL A 524 -10.67 -28.18 -10.04
C VAL A 524 -10.82 -26.76 -9.53
N HIS A 525 -9.89 -26.28 -8.70
CA HIS A 525 -9.73 -24.86 -8.43
C HIS A 525 -9.10 -24.20 -9.67
N MET A 526 -9.79 -23.22 -10.26
CA MET A 526 -9.43 -22.54 -11.50
C MET A 526 -8.26 -21.55 -11.33
N ARG A 527 -7.13 -22.02 -10.81
CA ARG A 527 -5.88 -21.25 -10.76
C ARG A 527 -5.24 -21.20 -12.14
N ASP A 528 -4.32 -20.26 -12.34
CA ASP A 528 -3.44 -20.32 -13.50
C ASP A 528 -2.54 -21.56 -13.41
N ILE A 529 -2.29 -22.21 -14.56
CA ILE A 529 -1.46 -23.42 -14.62
C ILE A 529 -0.04 -23.18 -14.10
N HIS A 530 0.50 -21.97 -14.25
CA HIS A 530 1.81 -21.60 -13.71
C HIS A 530 1.76 -21.57 -12.17
N ALA A 531 0.68 -21.07 -11.58
CA ALA A 531 0.49 -21.10 -10.13
C ALA A 531 0.40 -22.55 -9.62
N GLU A 532 -0.32 -23.44 -10.33
CA GLU A 532 -0.46 -24.85 -9.95
C GLU A 532 0.87 -25.60 -9.88
N ILE A 533 1.82 -25.29 -10.77
CA ILE A 533 3.16 -25.87 -10.75
C ILE A 533 4.12 -25.16 -9.77
N GLY A 534 3.62 -24.17 -9.02
CA GLY A 534 4.36 -23.48 -7.96
C GLY A 534 5.05 -22.18 -8.39
N MET A 535 4.83 -21.68 -9.61
CA MET A 535 5.40 -20.38 -10.03
C MET A 535 4.81 -19.24 -9.24
N GLN A 536 5.69 -18.36 -8.79
CA GLN A 536 5.35 -17.08 -8.19
C GLN A 536 5.37 -15.97 -9.24
N CYS A 537 4.74 -14.82 -8.97
CA CYS A 537 4.81 -13.66 -9.87
C CYS A 537 6.26 -13.30 -10.26
N ALA A 538 7.21 -13.40 -9.33
CA ALA A 538 8.62 -13.12 -9.57
C ALA A 538 9.35 -14.15 -10.47
N ASP A 539 8.72 -15.29 -10.78
CA ASP A 539 9.24 -16.28 -11.73
C ASP A 539 9.02 -15.85 -13.19
N CYS A 540 8.07 -14.95 -13.46
CA CYS A 540 7.80 -14.40 -14.80
C CYS A 540 7.99 -12.87 -14.90
N HIS A 541 7.76 -12.10 -13.83
CA HIS A 541 8.04 -10.66 -13.78
C HIS A 541 9.50 -10.41 -13.40
N PHE A 542 10.30 -9.98 -14.37
CA PHE A 542 11.73 -9.78 -14.18
C PHE A 542 12.06 -8.33 -13.83
N ALA A 543 13.35 -7.98 -13.83
CA ALA A 543 13.81 -6.71 -13.30
C ALA A 543 13.22 -5.46 -13.97
N ASP A 544 12.87 -5.50 -15.26
CA ASP A 544 12.26 -4.34 -15.92
C ASP A 544 10.74 -4.28 -15.72
N ASP A 545 10.05 -5.42 -15.55
CA ASP A 545 8.65 -5.44 -15.11
C ASP A 545 8.52 -4.98 -13.64
N ALA A 546 9.51 -5.32 -12.81
CA ALA A 546 9.49 -5.09 -11.37
C ALA A 546 10.06 -3.73 -10.95
N HIS A 547 11.06 -3.20 -11.67
CA HIS A 547 11.68 -1.91 -11.33
C HIS A 547 11.47 -0.85 -12.41
N GLY A 548 10.73 -1.16 -13.49
CA GLY A 548 10.63 -0.32 -14.66
C GLY A 548 11.86 -0.38 -15.57
N ASN A 549 11.69 0.06 -16.82
CA ASN A 549 12.77 0.11 -17.82
C ASN A 549 13.54 1.45 -17.77
N GLY A 550 13.10 2.42 -16.96
CA GLY A 550 13.66 3.77 -16.83
C GLY A 550 12.90 4.84 -17.61
N GLU A 551 11.92 4.45 -18.41
CA GLU A 551 10.94 5.34 -19.02
C GLU A 551 9.71 5.48 -18.12
N LEU A 552 8.93 6.54 -18.32
CA LEU A 552 7.65 6.74 -17.64
C LEU A 552 6.53 6.13 -18.48
N HIS A 553 5.72 5.26 -17.90
CA HIS A 553 4.58 4.63 -18.57
C HIS A 553 3.26 5.05 -17.90
N GLY A 554 2.25 5.37 -18.71
CA GLY A 554 0.92 5.71 -18.20
C GLY A 554 -0.02 4.51 -18.08
N GLU A 555 0.24 3.44 -18.84
CA GLU A 555 -0.65 2.30 -18.98
C GLU A 555 0.08 1.02 -18.61
N VAL A 556 -0.56 0.14 -17.83
CA VAL A 556 0.10 -1.06 -17.31
C VAL A 556 0.58 -2.00 -18.43
N ALA A 557 -0.17 -2.08 -19.53
CA ALA A 557 0.21 -2.92 -20.68
C ALA A 557 1.46 -2.43 -21.42
N ALA A 558 1.80 -1.14 -21.31
CA ALA A 558 3.00 -0.56 -21.92
C ALA A 558 4.27 -0.89 -21.14
N GLU A 559 4.15 -1.16 -19.84
CA GLU A 559 5.31 -1.49 -18.99
C GLU A 559 5.67 -2.99 -18.99
N VAL A 560 4.87 -3.83 -19.67
CA VAL A 560 5.14 -5.26 -19.77
C VAL A 560 6.36 -5.53 -20.66
N ASN A 561 7.37 -6.18 -20.09
CA ASN A 561 8.61 -6.55 -20.76
C ASN A 561 8.54 -7.96 -21.36
N ILE A 562 7.91 -8.90 -20.65
CA ILE A 562 7.85 -10.33 -21.03
C ILE A 562 6.56 -10.70 -21.79
N ARG A 563 6.65 -11.62 -22.76
CA ARG A 563 5.51 -12.21 -23.48
C ARG A 563 5.58 -13.74 -23.45
N CYS A 564 4.43 -14.41 -23.63
CA CYS A 564 4.34 -15.87 -23.63
C CYS A 564 5.34 -16.52 -24.61
N ARG A 565 5.48 -15.95 -25.81
CA ARG A 565 6.39 -16.46 -26.85
C ARG A 565 7.87 -16.41 -26.46
N ASP A 566 8.24 -15.58 -25.50
CA ASP A 566 9.65 -15.40 -25.11
C ASP A 566 10.18 -16.64 -24.38
N CYS A 567 9.28 -17.39 -23.73
CA CYS A 567 9.56 -18.68 -23.07
C CYS A 567 8.98 -19.89 -23.81
N HIS A 568 7.85 -19.75 -24.51
CA HIS A 568 7.16 -20.86 -25.17
C HIS A 568 7.40 -20.95 -26.69
N GLY A 569 8.00 -19.93 -27.30
CA GLY A 569 8.17 -19.85 -28.75
C GLY A 569 6.86 -19.55 -29.49
N THR A 570 6.87 -19.81 -30.78
CA THR A 570 5.71 -19.70 -31.68
C THR A 570 5.39 -21.08 -32.28
N ALA A 571 4.41 -21.15 -33.18
CA ALA A 571 4.13 -22.39 -33.90
C ALA A 571 5.30 -22.83 -34.81
N ASP A 572 6.12 -21.88 -35.28
CA ASP A 572 7.20 -22.13 -36.25
C ASP A 572 8.59 -22.17 -35.61
N GLU A 573 8.78 -21.48 -34.48
CA GLU A 573 10.09 -21.24 -33.87
C GLU A 573 10.09 -21.55 -32.37
N TYR A 574 11.22 -22.09 -31.89
CA TYR A 574 11.45 -22.28 -30.46
C TYR A 574 11.67 -20.93 -29.76
N ALA A 575 11.45 -20.90 -28.44
CA ALA A 575 11.67 -19.71 -27.62
C ALA A 575 13.10 -19.18 -27.73
N THR A 576 13.24 -17.86 -27.92
CA THR A 576 14.56 -17.21 -27.99
C THR A 576 15.13 -16.88 -26.62
N LEU A 577 14.31 -16.96 -25.56
CA LEU A 577 14.63 -16.44 -24.22
C LEU A 577 15.04 -14.96 -24.23
N LYS A 578 14.53 -14.21 -25.20
CA LYS A 578 14.67 -12.75 -25.26
C LYS A 578 13.30 -12.11 -25.10
N THR A 579 13.22 -11.17 -24.19
CA THR A 579 11.95 -10.47 -23.92
C THR A 579 11.52 -9.63 -25.12
N SER A 580 10.20 -9.56 -25.36
CA SER A 580 9.67 -8.86 -26.54
C SER A 580 8.39 -8.04 -26.31
N GLY A 581 8.06 -7.77 -25.04
CA GLY A 581 6.98 -6.86 -24.66
C GLY A 581 7.29 -5.39 -24.96
N PRO A 582 6.29 -4.49 -24.86
CA PRO A 582 6.43 -3.06 -25.18
C PRO A 582 7.55 -2.34 -24.40
N ALA A 583 7.78 -2.71 -23.14
CA ALA A 583 8.86 -2.14 -22.33
C ALA A 583 10.22 -2.83 -22.52
N SER A 584 10.29 -3.82 -23.41
CA SER A 584 11.53 -4.53 -23.72
C SER A 584 12.53 -3.62 -24.46
N PRO A 585 13.84 -3.69 -24.15
CA PRO A 585 14.83 -3.03 -24.98
C PRO A 585 14.78 -3.56 -26.43
N PRO A 586 15.24 -2.79 -27.44
CA PRO A 586 15.14 -3.18 -28.85
C PRO A 586 15.71 -4.58 -29.18
N ASP A 587 16.81 -4.97 -28.52
CA ASP A 587 17.47 -6.27 -28.72
C ASP A 587 16.88 -7.42 -27.88
N GLY A 588 15.89 -7.10 -27.04
CA GLY A 588 15.33 -7.97 -26.02
C GLY A 588 16.28 -8.24 -24.86
N ARG A 589 15.73 -8.44 -23.66
CA ARG A 589 16.53 -8.85 -22.50
C ARG A 589 16.78 -10.36 -22.54
N ASP A 590 18.05 -10.73 -22.48
CA ASP A 590 18.49 -12.13 -22.49
C ASP A 590 18.21 -12.82 -21.14
N LEU A 591 17.16 -13.64 -21.10
CA LEU A 591 16.72 -14.39 -19.92
C LEU A 591 17.63 -15.60 -19.61
N SER A 592 18.46 -16.06 -20.56
CA SER A 592 19.40 -17.18 -20.34
C SER A 592 20.50 -16.85 -19.32
N ARG A 593 20.70 -15.55 -19.07
CA ARG A 593 21.65 -15.02 -18.08
C ARG A 593 21.08 -14.95 -16.68
N LEU A 594 19.77 -15.09 -16.51
CA LEU A 594 19.14 -15.03 -15.20
C LEU A 594 19.63 -16.17 -14.30
N ARG A 595 19.79 -15.85 -13.02
CA ARG A 595 20.22 -16.77 -11.96
C ARG A 595 19.28 -16.66 -10.78
N ASN A 596 19.00 -17.79 -10.14
CA ASN A 596 18.29 -17.82 -8.86
C ASN A 596 19.26 -17.51 -7.71
N ALA A 597 18.73 -17.42 -6.48
CA ALA A 597 19.52 -17.08 -5.31
C ALA A 597 20.68 -18.07 -5.05
N ASP A 598 20.48 -19.33 -5.43
CA ASP A 598 21.45 -20.43 -5.39
C ASP A 598 22.47 -20.42 -6.54
N ASN A 599 22.50 -19.35 -7.35
CA ASN A 599 23.39 -19.15 -8.49
C ASN A 599 23.20 -20.13 -9.66
N ARG A 600 22.14 -20.94 -9.68
CA ARG A 600 21.81 -21.77 -10.85
C ARG A 600 21.06 -20.96 -11.91
N LYS A 601 21.14 -21.37 -13.18
CA LYS A 601 20.41 -20.73 -14.28
C LYS A 601 18.91 -20.78 -14.02
N ARG A 602 18.17 -19.69 -14.25
CA ARG A 602 16.70 -19.74 -14.20
C ARG A 602 16.14 -20.50 -15.39
N PHE A 603 16.71 -20.26 -16.57
CA PHE A 603 16.34 -20.92 -17.82
C PHE A 603 17.52 -21.70 -18.39
N GLU A 604 17.28 -22.93 -18.82
CA GLU A 604 18.34 -23.79 -19.36
C GLU A 604 17.82 -24.73 -20.45
N TRP A 605 18.49 -24.73 -21.60
CA TRP A 605 18.27 -25.70 -22.67
C TRP A 605 19.10 -26.96 -22.41
N ARG A 606 18.44 -28.12 -22.32
CA ARG A 606 19.08 -29.43 -22.11
C ARG A 606 18.46 -30.46 -23.04
N GLY A 607 19.29 -31.08 -23.89
CA GLY A 607 18.82 -32.09 -24.85
C GLY A 607 17.71 -31.60 -25.78
N GLY A 608 17.77 -30.34 -26.23
CA GLY A 608 16.75 -29.72 -27.10
C GLY A 608 15.48 -29.28 -26.37
N LYS A 609 15.39 -29.42 -25.05
CA LYS A 609 14.23 -29.02 -24.24
C LYS A 609 14.58 -27.84 -23.34
N LEU A 610 13.66 -26.89 -23.21
CA LEU A 610 13.80 -25.77 -22.29
C LEU A 610 13.28 -26.15 -20.90
N TYR A 611 14.04 -25.79 -19.87
CA TYR A 611 13.63 -25.92 -18.47
C TYR A 611 13.65 -24.57 -17.78
N GLN A 612 12.67 -24.33 -16.91
CA GLN A 612 12.62 -23.20 -15.99
C GLN A 612 12.71 -23.71 -14.55
N ARG A 613 13.49 -23.01 -13.73
CA ARG A 613 13.67 -23.30 -12.31
C ARG A 613 13.01 -22.24 -11.43
N LEU A 614 12.20 -22.70 -10.48
CA LEU A 614 11.46 -21.85 -9.57
C LEU A 614 12.36 -21.11 -8.57
N LEU A 615 11.93 -19.90 -8.22
CA LEU A 615 12.61 -19.02 -7.28
C LEU A 615 12.59 -19.52 -5.86
N LEU A 616 11.45 -20.02 -5.38
CA LEU A 616 11.30 -20.48 -4.01
C LEU A 616 11.71 -21.95 -3.88
N PRO A 617 12.30 -22.35 -2.73
CA PRO A 617 12.49 -23.76 -2.37
C PRO A 617 11.17 -24.53 -2.53
N PRO A 618 11.20 -25.80 -2.98
CA PRO A 618 12.39 -26.64 -3.19
C PRO A 618 13.19 -26.36 -4.48
N HIS A 619 12.91 -25.25 -5.17
CA HIS A 619 13.57 -24.88 -6.44
C HIS A 619 13.36 -25.95 -7.51
N ASP A 620 12.13 -26.47 -7.57
CA ASP A 620 11.71 -27.38 -8.60
C ASP A 620 11.99 -26.79 -9.98
N GLU A 621 12.18 -27.68 -10.93
CA GLU A 621 12.31 -27.32 -12.34
C GLU A 621 11.32 -28.12 -13.15
N PHE A 622 10.77 -27.49 -14.18
CA PHE A 622 9.82 -28.11 -15.08
C PHE A 622 10.24 -27.83 -16.52
N GLN A 623 9.87 -28.75 -17.42
CA GLN A 623 10.05 -28.54 -18.84
C GLN A 623 9.03 -27.50 -19.30
N VAL A 624 9.51 -26.42 -19.92
CA VAL A 624 8.66 -25.39 -20.52
C VAL A 624 8.15 -25.91 -21.85
N THR A 625 6.82 -26.10 -21.96
CA THR A 625 6.18 -26.52 -23.21
C THR A 625 6.49 -25.54 -24.33
N GLN A 626 6.99 -26.03 -25.46
CA GLN A 626 7.19 -25.21 -26.65
C GLN A 626 5.97 -25.34 -27.57
N VAL A 627 5.44 -24.22 -28.06
CA VAL A 627 4.23 -24.19 -28.91
C VAL A 627 4.46 -25.02 -30.17
N LYS A 628 5.64 -24.88 -30.79
CA LYS A 628 6.07 -25.67 -31.94
C LYS A 628 5.89 -27.17 -31.75
N ASP A 629 6.38 -27.73 -30.64
CA ASP A 629 6.29 -29.18 -30.36
C ASP A 629 4.85 -29.64 -30.11
N THR A 630 3.94 -28.73 -29.78
CA THR A 630 2.51 -29.06 -29.58
C THR A 630 1.75 -29.07 -30.90
N VAL A 631 2.13 -28.20 -31.85
CA VAL A 631 1.48 -28.08 -33.16
C VAL A 631 2.07 -29.06 -34.17
N THR A 632 3.35 -29.40 -34.06
CA THR A 632 4.06 -30.40 -34.87
C THR A 632 4.76 -31.43 -33.96
N PRO A 633 4.02 -32.44 -33.45
CA PRO A 633 4.50 -33.38 -32.44
C PRO A 633 5.62 -34.33 -32.89
#